data_AF-A0A6P9F6N1-F1
#
_entry.id   AF-A0A6P9F6N1-F1
#
_cell.length_a   1.000
_cell.length_b   1.000
_cell.length_c   1.000
_cell.angle_alpha   90.00
_cell.angle_beta   90.00
_cell.angle_gamma   90.00
#
_symmetry.space_group_name_H-M   'P 1'
#
loop_
_entity.id
_entity.type
_entity.pdbx_description
1 polymer ?
#
loop_
_entity_poly.entity_id
_entity_poly.type
_entity_poly.pdbx_seq_one_letter_code
_entity_poly.pdbx_strand_id
1 'polypeptide(L)'
;MAGRLATFLKDAWAKEPVLVASFTIGGLALILPTLSPFTRYATMINQATPYNYPVPLRDDGNMPDVPSHPQDPQGPSLEWLKNL
;
A
#
# COMPACT_ATOMS: atom_id res chain seq x y z
N MET A 1 18.31 -29.76 -15.04
CA MET A 1 18.62 -28.33 -14.78
C MET A 1 18.26 -27.92 -13.35
N ALA A 2 17.02 -28.15 -12.90
CA ALA A 2 16.57 -27.85 -11.52
C ALA A 2 17.44 -28.45 -10.41
N GLY A 3 17.88 -29.72 -10.53
CA GLY A 3 18.75 -30.35 -9.54
C GLY A 3 20.12 -29.67 -9.37
N ARG A 4 20.71 -29.14 -10.47
CA ARG A 4 22.00 -28.42 -10.41
C ARG A 4 21.86 -27.06 -9.70
N LEU A 5 20.74 -26.37 -9.93
CA LEU A 5 20.44 -25.09 -9.27
C LEU A 5 20.20 -25.28 -7.76
N ALA A 6 19.46 -26.32 -7.37
CA ALA A 6 19.21 -26.62 -5.97
C ALA A 6 20.50 -26.95 -5.20
N THR A 7 21.43 -27.70 -5.81
CA THR A 7 22.75 -27.96 -5.20
C THR A 7 23.55 -26.67 -5.03
N PHE A 8 23.59 -25.80 -6.05
CA PHE A 8 24.27 -24.51 -5.94
C PHE A 8 23.70 -23.63 -4.82
N LEU A 9 22.36 -23.53 -4.69
CA LEU A 9 21.72 -22.73 -3.65
C LEU A 9 22.03 -23.26 -2.24
N LYS A 10 22.07 -24.59 -2.06
CA LYS A 10 22.49 -25.22 -0.79
C LYS A 10 23.94 -24.88 -0.45
N ASP A 11 24.85 -24.98 -1.42
CA ASP A 11 26.26 -24.68 -1.22
C ASP A 11 26.49 -23.19 -0.94
N ALA A 12 25.80 -22.30 -1.67
CA ALA A 12 25.87 -20.86 -1.47
C ALA A 12 25.32 -20.46 -0.09
N TRP A 13 24.24 -21.09 0.37
CA TRP A 13 23.71 -20.88 1.71
C TRP A 13 24.70 -21.34 2.80
N ALA A 14 25.38 -22.48 2.59
CA ALA A 14 26.34 -23.00 3.56
C ALA A 14 27.61 -22.14 3.67
N LYS A 15 28.04 -21.50 2.57
CA LYS A 15 29.29 -20.72 2.51
C LYS A 15 29.10 -19.23 2.77
N GLU A 16 28.07 -18.64 2.17
CA GLU A 16 27.81 -17.20 2.20
C GLU A 16 26.35 -16.90 2.57
N PRO A 17 25.88 -17.35 3.75
CA PRO A 17 24.47 -17.25 4.14
C PRO A 17 23.96 -15.80 4.18
N VAL A 18 24.84 -14.85 4.55
CA VAL A 18 24.50 -13.42 4.59
C VAL A 18 24.15 -12.89 3.20
N LEU A 19 24.92 -13.27 2.18
CA LEU A 19 24.65 -12.83 0.81
C LEU A 19 23.36 -13.45 0.29
N VAL A 20 23.16 -14.76 0.48
CA VAL A 20 21.91 -15.41 0.04
C VAL A 20 20.68 -14.80 0.73
N ALA A 21 20.75 -14.52 2.03
CA ALA A 21 19.69 -13.82 2.75
C ALA A 21 19.44 -12.41 2.20
N SER A 22 20.51 -11.63 1.95
CA SER A 22 20.37 -10.26 1.43
C SER A 22 19.67 -10.21 0.07
N PHE A 23 20.03 -11.09 -0.86
CA PHE A 23 19.39 -11.15 -2.18
C PHE A 23 17.96 -11.66 -2.09
N THR A 24 17.69 -12.61 -1.20
CA THR A 24 16.33 -13.12 -0.98
C THR A 24 15.42 -12.02 -0.42
N ILE A 25 15.86 -11.32 0.63
CA ILE A 25 15.10 -10.23 1.25
C ILE A 25 14.92 -9.07 0.26
N GLY A 26 15.98 -8.65 -0.43
CA GLY A 26 15.91 -7.59 -1.44
C GLY A 26 14.98 -7.94 -2.60
N GLY A 27 15.05 -9.18 -3.10
CA GLY A 27 14.14 -9.66 -4.15
C GLY A 27 12.69 -9.67 -3.70
N LEU A 28 12.41 -10.16 -2.49
CA LEU A 28 11.05 -10.12 -1.92
C LEU A 28 10.56 -8.68 -1.72
N ALA A 29 11.41 -7.76 -1.26
CA ALA A 29 11.03 -6.35 -1.07
C ALA A 29 10.63 -5.67 -2.39
N LEU A 30 11.20 -6.08 -3.53
CA LEU A 30 10.84 -5.56 -4.85
C LEU A 30 9.54 -6.17 -5.39
N ILE A 31 9.32 -7.48 -5.15
CA ILE A 31 8.20 -8.22 -5.75
C ILE A 31 6.92 -8.11 -4.90
N LEU A 32 7.02 -8.19 -3.57
CA LEU A 32 5.84 -8.25 -2.70
C LEU A 32 4.91 -7.03 -2.80
N PRO A 33 5.38 -5.77 -2.92
CA PRO A 33 4.49 -4.62 -2.98
C PRO A 33 3.55 -4.64 -4.21
N THR A 34 3.99 -5.20 -5.34
CA THR A 34 3.18 -5.27 -6.57
C THR A 34 2.15 -6.40 -6.53
N LEU A 35 2.40 -7.44 -5.72
CA LEU A 35 1.49 -8.57 -5.53
C LEU A 35 0.53 -8.38 -4.35
N SER A 36 0.89 -7.53 -3.38
CA SER A 36 0.10 -7.35 -2.16
C SER A 36 -1.19 -6.56 -2.43
N PRO A 37 -2.37 -7.10 -2.06
CA PRO A 37 -3.62 -6.34 -2.14
C PRO A 37 -3.66 -5.18 -1.14
N PHE A 38 -2.79 -5.20 -0.11
CA PHE A 38 -2.78 -4.21 0.95
C PHE A 38 -2.02 -2.94 0.62
N THR A 39 -1.16 -2.95 -0.40
CA THR A 39 -0.37 -1.77 -0.80
C THR A 39 -1.26 -0.56 -1.11
N ARG A 40 -2.46 -0.80 -1.66
CA ARG A 40 -3.44 0.26 -1.95
C ARG A 40 -3.91 1.00 -0.70
N TYR A 41 -4.14 0.28 0.40
CA TYR A 41 -4.66 0.88 1.63
C TYR A 41 -3.65 1.85 2.26
N ALA A 42 -2.35 1.56 2.17
CA ALA A 42 -1.31 2.50 2.61
C ALA A 42 -1.43 3.86 1.90
N THR A 43 -1.63 3.86 0.59
CA THR A 43 -1.84 5.09 -0.19
C THR A 43 -3.14 5.79 0.20
N MET A 44 -4.24 5.03 0.35
CA MET A 44 -5.54 5.59 0.74
C MET A 44 -5.50 6.24 2.13
N ILE A 45 -4.80 5.64 3.10
CA ILE A 45 -4.62 6.20 4.45
C ILE A 45 -3.87 7.54 4.40
N ASN A 46 -2.78 7.59 3.62
CA ASN A 46 -1.99 8.82 3.48
C ASN A 46 -2.81 9.96 2.84
N GLN A 47 -3.64 9.64 1.84
CA GLN A 47 -4.53 10.63 1.20
C GLN A 47 -5.66 11.08 2.13
N ALA A 48 -6.18 10.19 2.98
CA ALA A 48 -7.26 10.49 3.91
C ALA A 48 -6.82 11.33 5.12
N THR A 49 -5.50 11.44 5.38
CA THR A 49 -4.97 12.17 6.54
C THR A 49 -4.94 13.68 6.27
N PRO A 50 -5.77 14.51 6.95
CA PRO A 50 -5.85 15.92 6.64
C PRO A 50 -4.77 16.71 7.39
N TYR A 51 -3.61 16.90 6.76
CA TYR A 51 -2.54 17.75 7.31
C TYR A 51 -2.85 19.26 7.19
N ASN A 52 -3.65 19.63 6.19
CA ASN A 52 -4.09 20.99 5.95
C ASN A 52 -5.60 21.11 6.24
N TYR A 53 -6.03 22.31 6.62
CA TYR A 53 -7.45 22.58 6.81
C TYR A 53 -8.20 22.51 5.46
N PRO A 54 -9.27 21.69 5.33
CA PRO A 54 -10.05 21.61 4.11
C PRO A 54 -10.92 22.86 3.94
N VAL A 55 -10.54 23.75 3.02
CA VAL A 55 -11.26 24.99 2.75
C VAL A 55 -12.59 24.67 2.03
N PRO A 56 -13.75 25.13 2.54
CA PRO A 56 -15.03 24.93 1.87
C PRO A 56 -15.10 25.56 0.49
N LEU A 57 -15.85 24.93 -0.41
CA LEU A 57 -16.13 25.46 -1.73
C LEU A 57 -17.28 26.49 -1.66
N ARG A 58 -17.27 27.45 -2.58
CA ARG A 58 -18.40 28.35 -2.77
C ARG A 58 -19.45 27.64 -3.62
N ASP A 59 -20.65 27.49 -3.07
CA ASP A 59 -21.77 26.89 -3.77
C ASP A 59 -22.25 27.78 -4.93
N ASP A 60 -22.37 27.18 -6.12
CA ASP A 60 -22.91 27.79 -7.35
C ASP A 60 -24.34 27.31 -7.67
N GLY A 61 -24.91 26.43 -6.83
CA GLY A 61 -26.23 25.85 -6.97
C GLY A 61 -26.27 24.52 -7.72
N ASN A 62 -25.14 23.98 -8.20
CA ASN A 62 -25.10 22.74 -8.97
C ASN A 62 -23.90 21.83 -8.61
N MET A 63 -23.73 21.54 -7.30
CA MET A 63 -22.67 20.66 -6.80
C MET A 63 -23.22 19.41 -6.07
N PRO A 64 -23.82 18.43 -6.78
CA PRO A 64 -24.49 17.28 -6.15
C PRO A 64 -23.54 16.35 -5.38
N ASP A 65 -22.24 16.34 -5.72
CA ASP A 65 -21.22 15.49 -5.10
C ASP A 65 -20.55 16.15 -3.87
N VAL A 66 -20.81 17.44 -3.61
CA VAL A 66 -20.19 18.19 -2.52
C VAL A 66 -21.12 18.19 -1.31
N PRO A 67 -20.71 17.65 -0.15
CA PRO A 67 -21.54 17.68 1.05
C PRO A 67 -21.65 19.10 1.61
N SER A 68 -22.83 19.47 2.12
CA SER A 68 -23.06 20.76 2.79
C SER A 68 -22.65 20.73 4.27
N HIS A 69 -22.61 19.52 4.85
CA HIS A 69 -22.24 19.27 6.24
C HIS A 69 -21.36 18.01 6.36
N PRO A 70 -20.43 17.91 7.33
CA PRO A 70 -19.51 16.78 7.46
C PRO A 70 -20.16 15.40 7.65
N GLN A 71 -21.44 15.35 8.05
CA GLN A 71 -22.18 14.10 8.26
C GLN A 71 -23.05 13.71 7.06
N ASP A 72 -23.08 14.53 6.00
CA ASP A 72 -23.86 14.22 4.82
C ASP A 72 -23.23 13.04 4.05
N PRO A 73 -24.03 12.16 3.44
CA PRO A 73 -23.55 10.89 2.88
C PRO A 73 -22.70 11.03 1.60
N GLN A 74 -22.64 12.20 0.99
CA GLN A 74 -21.94 12.44 -0.29
C GLN A 74 -20.41 12.46 -0.13
N GLY A 75 -19.91 12.76 1.07
CA GLY A 75 -18.47 12.83 1.34
C GLY A 75 -17.78 11.46 1.31
N PRO A 76 -16.46 11.40 1.06
CA PRO A 76 -15.71 10.16 1.10
C PRO A 76 -15.66 9.60 2.54
N SER A 77 -16.33 8.47 2.77
CA SER A 77 -16.37 7.83 4.08
C SER A 77 -15.11 7.00 4.37
N LEU A 78 -14.72 6.97 5.65
CA LEU A 78 -13.61 6.16 6.17
C LEU A 78 -14.07 4.84 6.82
N GLU A 79 -15.29 4.36 6.54
CA GLU A 79 -15.76 3.05 7.05
C GLU A 79 -14.83 1.89 6.65
N TRP A 80 -14.23 1.93 5.46
CA TRP A 80 -13.23 0.93 5.04
C TRP A 80 -12.00 0.91 5.95
N LEU A 81 -11.62 2.06 6.54
CA LEU A 81 -10.48 2.17 7.44
C LEU A 81 -10.81 1.68 8.85
N LYS A 82 -12.04 1.88 9.30
CA LYS A 82 -12.51 1.35 10.58
C LYS A 82 -12.60 -0.18 10.60
N ASN A 83 -12.85 -0.77 9.43
CA ASN A 83 -13.06 -2.21 9.25
C ASN A 83 -11.82 -2.93 8.67
N LEU A 84 -10.70 -2.23 8.55
CA LEU A 84 -9.42 -2.76 8.03
C LEU A 84 -8.74 -3.71 9.01
#